data_AF-A0A433XY90-F1
#
_entry.id   AF-A0A433XY90-F1
#
_cell.length_a   1.000
_cell.length_b   1.000
_cell.length_c   1.000
_cell.angle_alpha   90.00
_cell.angle_beta   90.00
_cell.angle_gamma   90.00
#
_symmetry.space_group_name_H-M   'P 1'
#
loop_
_entity.id
_entity.type
_entity.pdbx_description
1 polymer ?
#
loop_
_entity_poly.entity_id
_entity_poly.type
_entity_poly.pdbx_seq_one_letter_code
_entity_poly.pdbx_strand_id
1 'polypeptide(L)' 'MIELSAFHSMMIPIVCGMLLLTIGFTLRDRPSGVGVLMIWCGMLLIFGTIIFKIVAKLNESSL' A
#
# COMPACT_ATOMS: atom_id res chain seq x y z
N MET A 1 -10.52 -8.73 -22.34
CA MET A 1 -10.35 -7.31 -21.94
C MET A 1 -10.19 -7.17 -20.42
N ILE A 2 -9.30 -7.97 -19.81
CA ILE A 2 -9.17 -8.11 -18.33
C ILE A 2 -7.75 -7.73 -17.82
N GLU A 3 -6.80 -7.42 -18.70
CA GLU A 3 -5.44 -7.04 -18.29
C GLU A 3 -5.38 -5.68 -17.56
N LEU A 4 -6.29 -4.75 -17.88
CA LEU A 4 -6.27 -3.41 -17.30
C LEU A 4 -6.71 -3.39 -15.83
N SER A 5 -7.60 -4.30 -15.40
CA SER A 5 -8.15 -4.29 -14.04
C SER A 5 -7.16 -4.84 -13.01
N ALA A 6 -6.42 -5.90 -13.35
CA ALA A 6 -5.38 -6.45 -12.48
C ALA A 6 -4.23 -5.45 -12.31
N PHE A 7 -3.84 -4.76 -13.39
CA PHE A 7 -2.79 -3.75 -13.36
C PHE A 7 -3.22 -2.50 -12.58
N HIS A 8 -4.44 -1.97 -12.80
CA HIS A 8 -4.97 -0.85 -12.01
C HIS A 8 -5.15 -1.20 -10.53
N SER A 9 -5.63 -2.41 -10.23
CA SER A 9 -5.84 -2.86 -8.85
C SER A 9 -4.54 -3.00 -8.07
N MET A 10 -3.40 -3.20 -8.73
CA MET A 10 -2.08 -3.19 -8.09
C MET A 10 -1.45 -1.79 -8.07
N MET A 11 -1.60 -1.03 -9.15
CA MET A 11 -0.97 0.27 -9.31
C MET A 11 -1.53 1.31 -8.33
N ILE A 12 -2.85 1.35 -8.14
CA ILE A 12 -3.51 2.32 -7.25
C ILE A 12 -3.00 2.21 -5.80
N PRO A 13 -3.02 1.04 -5.14
CA PRO A 13 -2.55 0.94 -3.76
C PRO A 13 -1.04 1.20 -3.61
N ILE A 14 -0.22 0.76 -4.58
CA ILE A 14 1.23 0.98 -4.54
C ILE A 14 1.56 2.47 -4.72
N VAL A 15 0.96 3.13 -5.71
CA VAL A 15 1.16 4.57 -5.95
C VAL A 15 0.65 5.38 -4.76
N CYS A 16 -0.52 5.03 -4.21
CA CYS A 16 -1.05 5.66 -3.01
C CYS A 16 -0.10 5.48 -1.82
N GLY A 17 0.41 4.27 -1.58
CA GLY A 17 1.41 3.99 -0.55
C GLY A 17 2.70 4.80 -0.74
N MET A 18 3.22 4.88 -1.96
CA MET A 18 4.42 5.67 -2.27
C MET A 18 4.23 7.17 -2.06
N LEU A 19 3.08 7.73 -2.44
CA LEU A 19 2.74 9.13 -2.19
C LEU A 19 2.64 9.41 -0.69
N LEU A 20 2.00 8.51 0.06
CA LEU A 20 1.85 8.62 1.52
C LEU A 20 3.21 8.55 2.23
N LEU A 21 4.10 7.65 1.79
CA LEU A 21 5.49 7.61 2.27
C LEU A 21 6.23 8.90 1.95
N THR A 22 6.08 9.44 0.75
CA THR A 22 6.74 10.70 0.33
C THR A 22 6.30 11.88 1.20
N ILE A 23 4.99 11.98 1.49
CA ILE A 23 4.45 13.00 2.40
C ILE A 23 4.96 12.76 3.83
N GLY A 24 4.98 11.51 4.30
CA GLY A 24 5.48 11.14 5.61
C GLY A 24 6.97 11.48 5.81
N PHE A 25 7.81 11.22 4.80
CA PHE A 25 9.22 11.61 4.80
C PHE A 25 9.40 13.13 4.73
N THR A 26 8.55 13.84 3.97
CA THR A 26 8.59 15.31 3.89
C THR A 26 8.21 15.98 5.22
N LEU A 27 7.33 15.34 6.00
CA LEU A 27 6.88 15.83 7.31
C LEU A 27 7.64 15.20 8.48
N ARG A 28 8.68 14.41 8.21
CA ARG A 28 9.42 13.63 9.22
C ARG A 28 10.06 14.49 10.29
N ASP A 29 10.60 15.64 9.89
CA ASP A 29 11.31 16.55 10.79
C ASP A 29 10.37 17.50 11.55
N ARG A 30 9.05 17.40 11.33
CA ARG A 30 8.10 18.20 12.12
C ARG A 30 7.99 17.63 13.54
N PRO A 31 8.04 18.50 14.56
CA PRO A 31 8.02 18.08 15.97
C PRO A 31 6.72 17.40 16.42
N SER A 32 5.69 17.38 15.57
CA SER A 32 4.39 16.76 15.83
C SER A 32 4.38 15.23 15.65
N GLY A 33 5.47 14.61 15.18
CA GLY A 33 5.56 13.14 15.03
C GLY A 33 4.65 12.53 13.95
N VAL A 34 3.82 13.35 13.30
CA VAL A 34 2.86 12.95 12.26
C VAL A 34 3.55 12.32 11.05
N GLY A 35 4.76 12.78 10.71
CA GLY A 35 5.54 12.22 9.61
C GLY A 35 5.90 10.74 9.81
N VAL A 36 6.26 10.35 11.04
CA VAL A 36 6.58 8.95 11.37
C VAL A 36 5.33 8.07 11.30
N LEU A 37 4.17 8.57 11.76
CA LEU A 37 2.90 7.86 11.64
C LEU A 37 2.47 7.67 10.19
N MET A 38 2.66 8.69 9.33
CA MET A 38 2.39 8.57 7.90
C MET A 38 3.30 7.56 7.21
N ILE A 39 4.59 7.50 7.58
CA ILE A 39 5.52 6.47 7.07
C ILE A 39 5.01 5.07 7.47
N TRP A 40 4.60 4.90 8.73
CA TRP A 40 4.04 3.64 9.22
C TRP A 40 2.77 3.23 8.46
N CYS A 41 1.88 4.19 8.23
CA CYS A 41 0.64 3.96 7.50
C CYS A 41 0.89 3.57 6.04
N GLY A 42 1.81 4.27 5.35
CA GLY A 42 2.19 3.94 3.97
C GLY A 42 2.80 2.54 3.85
N MET A 43 3.62 2.15 4.83
CA MET A 43 4.27 0.84 4.84
C MET A 43 3.27 -0.29 5.14
N LEU A 44 2.33 -0.08 6.07
CA LEU A 44 1.23 -1.02 6.34
C LEU A 44 0.27 -1.18 5.15
N LEU A 45 0.01 -0.12 4.39
CA LEU A 45 -0.87 -0.15 3.21
C LEU A 45 -0.27 -1.03 2.09
N ILE A 46 1.02 -0.88 1.83
CA ILE A 46 1.74 -1.72 0.87
C ILE A 46 1.80 -3.18 1.35
N PHE A 47 2.06 -3.40 2.65
CA PHE A 47 2.14 -4.75 3.20
C PHE A 47 0.79 -5.48 3.20
N GLY A 48 -0.28 -4.78 3.63
CA GLY A 48 -1.64 -5.33 3.69
C GLY A 48 -2.17 -5.71 2.30
N THR A 49 -1.86 -4.92 1.28
CA THR A 49 -2.27 -5.23 -0.10
C THR A 49 -1.58 -6.47 -0.66
N ILE A 50 -0.31 -6.69 -0.32
CA ILE A 50 0.40 -7.93 -0.67
C ILE A 50 -0.20 -9.13 0.08
N ILE A 51 -0.43 -9.02 1.40
CA ILE A 51 -1.05 -10.10 2.19
C ILE A 51 -2.43 -10.46 1.65
N PHE A 52 -3.27 -9.46 1.37
CA PHE A 52 -4.60 -9.69 0.83
C PHE A 52 -4.54 -10.45 -0.49
N LYS A 53 -3.58 -10.13 -1.37
CA LYS A 53 -3.38 -10.88 -2.62
C LYS A 53 -2.93 -12.31 -2.39
N ILE A 54 -2.04 -12.55 -1.43
CA ILE A 54 -1.59 -13.90 -1.08
C ILE A 54 -2.77 -14.71 -0.54
N VAL A 55 -3.56 -14.15 0.39
CA VAL A 55 -4.74 -14.80 0.95
C VAL A 55 -5.79 -15.09 -0.12
N ALA A 56 -6.08 -14.12 -1.00
CA ALA A 56 -7.02 -14.31 -2.10
C ALA A 56 -6.56 -15.43 -3.05
N LYS A 57 -5.26 -15.48 -3.37
CA LYS A 57 -4.69 -16.55 -4.21
C LYS A 57 -4.72 -17.92 -3.54
N LEU A 58 -4.46 -17.98 -2.24
CA LEU A 58 -4.56 -19.23 -1.47
C LEU A 58 -6.01 -19.73 -1.42
N ASN A 59 -6.98 -18.86 -1.21
CA ASN A 59 -8.41 -19.21 -1.17
C ASN A 59 -8.95 -19.64 -2.54
N GLU A 60 -8.50 -19.01 -3.63
CA GLU A 60 -8.79 -19.46 -5.00
C GLU A 60 -8.24 -20.87 -5.28
N SER A 61 -7.12 -21.25 -4.68
CA SER A 61 -6.45 -22.54 -4.93
C SER A 61 -7.04 -23.71 -4.13
N SER A 62 -7.93 -23.42 -3.18
CA SER A 62 -8.58 -24.41 -2.30
C SER A 62 -10.00 -24.82 -2.76
N LEU A 63 -10.44 -24.33 -3.93
CA LEU A 63 -11.73 -24.62 -4.57
C LEU A 63 -11.50 -25.30 -5.92
#